data_AF-A0A955FY01-F1
#
_entry.id   AF-A0A955FY01-F1
#
_cell.length_a   1.000
_cell.length_b   1.000
_cell.length_c   1.000
_cell.angle_alpha   90.00
_cell.angle_beta   90.00
_cell.angle_gamma   90.00
#
_symmetry.space_group_name_H-M   'P 1'
#
loop_
_entity.id
_entity.type
_entity.pdbx_description
1 polymer ?
#
loop_
_entity_poly.entity_id
_entity_poly.type
_entity_poly.pdbx_seq_one_letter_code
_entity_poly.pdbx_strand_id
1 'polypeptide(L)'
;MVRTRNKKTPTKKRYKLRYRQETDGQYLLKLVLVILMGTAWLKFATPLLLGPVPVAGLPIGMLFAFLVIRRFEKRQADRKIWYAMLIVVTLICYFVPAGIMI
;
A
#
# COMPACT_ATOMS: atom_id res chain seq x y z
N MET A 1 30.83 -10.76 -59.60
CA MET A 1 30.92 -11.40 -58.27
C MET A 1 30.42 -10.41 -57.22
N VAL A 2 29.13 -10.43 -56.88
CA VAL A 2 28.50 -9.42 -55.99
C VAL A 2 28.45 -9.99 -54.57
N ARG A 3 29.24 -9.42 -53.66
CA ARG A 3 29.28 -9.80 -52.24
C ARG A 3 28.01 -9.32 -51.54
N THR A 4 27.20 -10.26 -51.08
CA THR A 4 26.01 -10.04 -50.25
C THR A 4 26.41 -9.55 -48.85
N ARG A 5 26.02 -8.32 -48.49
CA ARG A 5 26.22 -7.78 -47.13
C ARG A 5 25.02 -8.17 -46.27
N ASN A 6 25.11 -9.33 -45.62
CA ASN A 6 24.13 -9.80 -44.64
C ASN A 6 24.13 -8.87 -43.41
N LYS A 7 23.13 -7.97 -43.31
CA LYS A 7 22.86 -7.18 -42.11
C LYS A 7 22.26 -8.11 -41.06
N LYS A 8 23.11 -8.67 -40.19
CA LYS A 8 22.67 -9.30 -38.94
C LYS A 8 21.95 -8.23 -38.12
N THR A 9 20.62 -8.30 -38.09
CA THR A 9 19.78 -7.50 -37.23
C THR A 9 20.22 -7.72 -35.78
N PRO A 10 20.37 -6.66 -34.97
CA PRO A 10 20.70 -6.83 -33.57
C PRO A 10 19.50 -7.53 -32.93
N THR A 11 19.68 -8.81 -32.59
CA THR A 11 18.78 -9.56 -31.75
C THR A 11 18.59 -8.76 -30.48
N LYS A 12 17.41 -8.15 -30.31
CA LYS A 12 17.02 -7.50 -29.07
C LYS A 12 17.14 -8.57 -27.98
N LYS A 13 18.25 -8.57 -27.25
CA LYS A 13 18.37 -9.31 -25.99
C LYS A 13 17.23 -8.79 -25.14
N ARG A 14 16.13 -9.56 -25.08
CA ARG A 14 15.10 -9.44 -24.06
C ARG A 14 15.86 -9.63 -22.76
N TYR A 15 16.32 -8.53 -22.17
CA TYR A 15 16.67 -8.49 -20.77
C TYR A 15 15.38 -8.83 -20.04
N LYS A 16 15.13 -10.13 -19.83
CA LYS A 16 14.34 -10.59 -18.69
C LYS A 16 15.11 -10.06 -17.50
N LEU A 17 14.84 -8.81 -17.11
CA LEU A 17 15.06 -8.37 -15.75
C LEU A 17 14.40 -9.47 -14.93
N ARG A 18 15.22 -10.24 -14.24
CA ARG A 18 14.80 -11.28 -13.32
C ARG A 18 14.10 -10.54 -12.18
N TYR A 19 12.85 -10.16 -12.43
CA TYR A 19 11.96 -9.64 -11.43
C TYR A 19 11.91 -10.78 -10.41
N ARG A 20 12.50 -10.55 -9.24
CA ARG A 20 12.30 -11.46 -8.11
C ARG A 20 10.84 -11.31 -7.74
N GLN A 21 10.01 -12.14 -8.35
CA GLN A 21 8.58 -12.16 -8.10
C GLN A 21 8.46 -12.46 -6.61
N GLU A 22 7.77 -11.58 -5.89
CA GLU A 22 7.41 -11.90 -4.52
C GLU A 22 6.60 -13.19 -4.54
N THR A 23 6.79 -14.01 -3.53
CA THR A 23 5.96 -15.21 -3.40
C THR A 23 4.54 -14.78 -3.05
N ASP A 24 3.55 -15.56 -3.50
CA ASP A 24 2.13 -15.25 -3.23
C ASP A 24 1.87 -15.07 -1.73
N GLY A 25 2.55 -15.85 -0.88
CA GLY A 25 2.47 -15.73 0.57
C GLY A 25 3.00 -14.39 1.12
N GLN A 26 4.09 -13.86 0.57
CA GLN A 26 4.61 -12.54 0.97
C GLN A 26 3.62 -11.43 0.60
N TYR A 27 3.03 -11.52 -0.59
CA TYR A 27 2.04 -10.56 -1.04
C TYR A 27 0.77 -10.62 -0.17
N LEU A 28 0.27 -11.82 0.13
CA LEU A 28 -0.89 -12.00 0.99
C LEU A 28 -0.64 -11.48 2.41
N LEU A 29 0.53 -11.76 2.98
CA LEU A 29 0.89 -11.28 4.32
C LEU A 29 0.92 -9.74 4.38
N LYS A 30 1.48 -9.08 3.35
CA LYS A 30 1.43 -7.61 3.25
C LYS A 30 0.00 -7.11 3.22
N LEU A 31 -0.88 -7.76 2.46
CA LEU A 31 -2.28 -7.39 2.34
C LEU A 31 -3.02 -7.51 3.67
N VAL A 32 -2.83 -8.61 4.38
CA VAL A 32 -3.41 -8.81 5.72
C VAL A 32 -2.90 -7.74 6.69
N LEU A 33 -1.59 -7.45 6.70
CA LEU A 33 -1.03 -6.40 7.55
C LEU A 33 -1.63 -5.02 7.24
N VAL A 34 -1.78 -4.67 5.97
CA VAL A 34 -2.40 -3.40 5.56
C VAL A 34 -3.85 -3.30 6.04
N ILE A 35 -4.61 -4.39 5.95
CA ILE A 35 -5.99 -4.45 6.46
C ILE A 35 -6.01 -4.26 7.98
N LEU A 36 -5.17 -5.00 8.72
CA LEU A 36 -5.08 -4.89 10.18
C LEU A 36 -4.67 -3.49 10.65
N MET A 37 -3.82 -2.79 9.90
CA MET A 37 -3.49 -1.42 10.25
C MET A 37 -4.64 -0.46 9.92
N GLY A 38 -5.40 -0.69 8.86
CA GLY A 38 -6.57 0.12 8.51
C GLY A 38 -7.71 0.02 9.53
N THR A 39 -7.81 -1.11 10.26
CA THR A 39 -8.80 -1.29 11.33
C THR A 39 -8.41 -0.60 12.64
N ALA A 40 -7.13 -0.24 12.81
CA ALA A 40 -6.64 0.40 14.02
C ALA A 40 -7.04 1.88 14.09
N TRP A 41 -8.21 2.12 14.66
CA TRP A 41 -8.76 3.44 14.98
C TRP A 41 -8.62 3.74 16.47
N LEU A 42 -8.25 4.98 16.79
CA LEU A 42 -8.42 5.52 18.13
C LEU A 42 -9.69 6.36 18.13
N LYS A 43 -10.72 5.93 18.85
CA LYS A 43 -11.98 6.66 18.98
C LYS A 43 -12.09 7.19 20.41
N PHE A 44 -12.55 8.42 20.55
CA PHE A 44 -12.69 9.05 21.86
C PHE A 44 -14.13 8.92 22.36
N ALA A 45 -14.33 8.49 23.60
CA ALA A 45 -15.65 8.39 24.21
C ALA A 45 -16.27 9.78 24.43
N THR A 46 -15.43 10.76 24.74
CA THR A 46 -15.79 12.18 24.74
C THR A 46 -15.08 12.89 23.60
N PRO A 47 -15.79 13.64 22.73
CA PRO A 47 -15.17 14.27 21.57
C PRO A 47 -14.13 15.30 22.03
N LEU A 48 -12.90 15.15 21.56
CA LEU A 48 -11.86 16.11 21.86
C LEU A 48 -12.12 17.38 21.03
N LEU A 49 -12.29 18.52 21.69
CA LEU A 49 -12.52 19.80 21.03
C LEU A 49 -11.17 20.40 20.61
N LEU A 50 -10.82 20.25 19.32
CA LEU A 50 -9.72 20.98 18.70
C LEU A 50 -10.28 22.30 18.16
N GLY A 51 -10.45 23.27 19.06
CA GLY A 51 -11.12 24.53 18.75
C GLY A 51 -12.61 24.31 18.47
N PRO A 52 -13.18 24.83 17.35
CA PRO A 52 -14.60 24.66 17.03
C PRO A 52 -14.93 23.27 16.43
N VAL A 53 -13.93 22.42 16.16
CA VAL A 53 -14.14 21.12 15.51
C VAL A 53 -14.06 20.00 16.53
N PRO A 54 -15.17 19.25 16.77
CA PRO A 54 -15.13 18.05 17.59
C PRO A 54 -14.43 16.92 16.81
N VAL A 55 -13.36 16.38 17.38
CA VAL A 55 -12.64 15.23 16.83
C VAL A 55 -13.08 13.97 17.59
N ALA A 56 -13.90 13.16 16.94
CA ALA A 56 -14.46 11.93 17.51
C ALA A 56 -13.49 10.73 17.43
N GLY A 57 -12.48 10.78 16.54
CA GLY A 57 -11.51 9.72 16.42
C GLY A 57 -10.43 10.02 15.39
N LEU A 58 -9.28 9.36 15.57
CA LEU A 58 -8.10 9.48 14.74
C LEU A 58 -7.73 8.10 14.16
N PRO A 59 -7.57 7.98 12.84
CA PRO A 59 -7.13 6.74 12.20
C PRO A 59 -5.61 6.58 12.33
N ILE A 60 -5.13 6.31 13.54
CA ILE A 60 -3.70 6.20 13.84
C ILE A 60 -3.05 5.08 13.04
N GLY A 61 -3.75 3.96 12.86
CA GLY A 61 -3.27 2.83 12.08
C GLY A 61 -3.03 3.17 10.61
N MET A 62 -3.90 3.98 10.01
CA MET A 62 -3.70 4.49 8.65
C MET A 62 -2.42 5.33 8.54
N LEU A 63 -2.21 6.27 9.46
CA LEU A 63 -1.03 7.15 9.45
C LEU A 63 0.25 6.33 9.56
N PHE A 64 0.28 5.36 10.47
CA PHE A 64 1.43 4.49 10.64
C PHE A 64 1.66 3.59 9.42
N ALA A 65 0.62 2.96 8.89
CA ALA A 65 0.73 2.12 7.70
C ALA A 65 1.21 2.88 6.47
N PHE A 66 0.83 4.15 6.34
CA PHE A 66 1.32 5.02 5.26
C PHE A 66 2.86 5.11 5.26
N LEU A 67 3.45 5.28 6.43
CA LEU A 67 4.90 5.35 6.63
C LEU A 67 5.56 3.99 6.36
N VAL A 68 4.96 2.90 6.86
CA VAL A 68 5.44 1.52 6.65
C VAL A 68 5.44 1.17 5.17
N ILE A 69 4.33 1.35 4.46
CA ILE A 69 4.20 1.08 3.02
C ILE A 69 5.23 1.89 2.24
N ARG A 70 5.43 3.18 2.57
CA ARG A 70 6.43 4.03 1.92
C ARG A 70 7.85 3.49 2.09
N ARG A 71 8.16 2.92 3.26
CA ARG A 71 9.50 2.45 3.63
C ARG A 71 9.85 1.07 3.08
N PHE A 72 8.87 0.16 3.01
CA PHE A 72 9.08 -1.22 2.60
C PHE A 72 8.83 -1.44 1.11
N GLU A 73 7.86 -0.74 0.52
CA GLU A 73 7.50 -0.96 -0.88
C GLU A 73 8.27 -0.01 -1.81
N LYS A 74 9.24 -0.57 -2.53
CA LYS A 74 10.13 0.20 -3.41
C LYS A 74 9.43 0.61 -4.71
N ARG A 75 8.46 -0.20 -5.17
CA ARG A 75 7.80 -0.01 -6.45
C ARG A 75 6.63 0.96 -6.35
N GLN A 76 6.58 1.94 -7.25
CA GLN A 76 5.53 2.97 -7.22
C GLN A 76 4.14 2.42 -7.56
N ALA A 77 4.06 1.45 -8.48
CA ALA A 77 2.79 0.84 -8.88
C ALA A 77 2.16 0.07 -7.71
N ASP A 78 2.94 -0.80 -7.07
CA ASP A 78 2.48 -1.63 -5.95
C ASP A 78 2.06 -0.76 -4.75
N ARG A 79 2.80 0.32 -4.45
CA ARG A 79 2.39 1.29 -3.42
C ARG A 79 1.01 1.89 -3.64
N LYS A 80 0.62 2.19 -4.88
CA LYS A 80 -0.71 2.77 -5.16
C LYS A 80 -1.82 1.81 -4.76
N ILE A 81 -1.64 0.52 -5.02
CA ILE A 81 -2.59 -0.53 -4.64
C ILE A 81 -2.67 -0.64 -3.12
N TRP A 82 -1.52 -0.65 -2.43
CA TRP A 82 -1.49 -0.70 -0.97
C TRP A 82 -2.17 0.51 -0.31
N TYR A 83 -1.91 1.73 -0.81
CA TYR A 83 -2.58 2.93 -0.30
C TYR A 83 -4.08 2.92 -0.58
N ALA A 84 -4.51 2.46 -1.77
CA ALA A 84 -5.92 2.34 -2.10
C ALA A 84 -6.63 1.38 -1.13
N MET A 85 -6.07 0.18 -0.91
CA MET A 85 -6.63 -0.78 0.04
C MET A 85 -6.66 -0.22 1.47
N LEU A 86 -5.58 0.42 1.92
CA LEU A 86 -5.52 1.04 3.24
C LEU A 86 -6.63 2.08 3.44
N ILE A 87 -6.82 2.99 2.48
CA ILE A 87 -7.84 4.04 2.55
C ILE A 87 -9.24 3.43 2.57
N VAL A 88 -9.51 2.47 1.68
CA VAL A 88 -10.82 1.80 1.60
C VAL A 88 -11.16 1.10 2.92
N VAL A 89 -10.24 0.31 3.47
CA VAL A 89 -10.45 -0.38 4.75
C VAL A 89 -10.65 0.62 5.88
N THR A 90 -9.82 1.65 5.95
CA THR A 90 -9.93 2.71 6.97
C THR A 90 -11.30 3.38 6.91
N LEU A 91 -11.76 3.74 5.71
CA LEU A 91 -13.06 4.37 5.49
C LEU A 91 -14.22 3.44 5.88
N ILE A 92 -14.13 2.15 5.57
CA ILE A 92 -15.14 1.16 6.00
C ILE A 92 -15.15 1.05 7.52
N CYS A 93 -13.98 0.95 8.17
CA CYS A 93 -13.85 0.83 9.61
C CYS A 93 -14.27 2.09 10.38
N TYR A 94 -14.31 3.26 9.72
CA TYR A 94 -14.88 4.47 10.33
C TYR A 94 -16.31 4.25 10.82
N PHE A 95 -17.14 3.55 10.02
CA PHE A 95 -18.55 3.26 10.34
C PHE A 95 -18.75 2.14 11.36
N VAL A 96 -17.72 1.32 11.59
CA VAL A 96 -17.78 0.21 12.53
C VAL A 96 -17.40 0.72 13.92
N PRO A 97 -18.06 0.31 15.02
CA PRO A 97 -17.59 0.55 16.39
C PRO A 97 -16.36 -0.32 16.72
N ALA A 98 -15.47 -0.54 15.75
CA ALA A 98 -14.21 -1.25 15.91
C ALA A 98 -13.11 -0.20 16.09
N GLY A 99 -12.38 -0.29 17.19
CA GLY A 99 -11.32 0.65 17.54
C GLY A 99 -11.01 0.63 19.04
N ILE A 100 -9.90 1.25 19.40
CA ILE A 100 -9.54 1.48 20.80
C ILE A 100 -10.37 2.68 21.24
N MET A 101 -11.29 2.45 22.17
CA MET A 101 -12.06 3.51 22.82
C MET A 101 -11.34 3.96 24.07
N ILE A 102 -11.05 5.27 24.16
CA ILE A 102 -10.48 5.92 25.34
C ILE A 102 -11.37 7.10 25.73
#